data_AF-A0A1V5MG05-F1
#
_entry.id   AF-A0A1V5MG05-F1
#
_cell.length_a   1.000
_cell.length_b   1.000
_cell.length_c   1.000
_cell.angle_alpha   90.00
_cell.angle_beta   90.00
_cell.angle_gamma   90.00
#
_symmetry.space_group_name_H-M   'P 1'
#
loop_
_entity.id
_entity.type
_entity.pdbx_description
1 polymer ?
#
loop_
_entity_poly.entity_id
_entity_poly.type
_entity_poly.pdbx_seq_one_letter_code
_entity_poly.pdbx_strand_id
1 'polypeptide(L)'
;MAVELCEQASPKRVLIHFVNYNAEETLENVQVKIRFKSGRPSRVRLLSPDPAGDKSLKIRGKDGQYSFTLPKLKIYAVAVIEGASVQ
;
A
#
# COMPACT_ATOMS: atom_id res chain seq x y z
N MET A 1 2.49 -13.84 -3.08
CA MET A 1 2.81 -12.40 -3.20
C MET A 1 4.04 -12.08 -2.37
N ALA A 2 4.95 -11.25 -2.89
CA ALA A 2 6.01 -10.61 -2.13
C ALA A 2 5.69 -9.13 -1.90
N VAL A 3 6.27 -8.56 -0.83
CA VAL A 3 6.06 -7.17 -0.42
C VAL A 3 7.40 -6.51 -0.13
N GLU A 4 7.61 -5.31 -0.67
CA GLU A 4 8.77 -4.46 -0.37
C GLU A 4 8.27 -3.10 0.15
N LEU A 5 8.92 -2.61 1.20
CA LEU A 5 8.53 -1.40 1.92
C LEU A 5 9.68 -0.38 1.84
N CYS A 6 9.39 0.78 1.27
CA CYS A 6 10.36 1.84 1.05
C CYS A 6 9.87 3.16 1.67
N GLU A 7 10.78 3.98 2.17
CA GLU A 7 10.48 5.34 2.63
C GLU A 7 11.16 6.36 1.73
N GLN A 8 10.39 7.36 1.29
CA GLN A 8 10.88 8.50 0.52
C GLN A 8 10.81 9.73 1.41
N ALA A 9 11.96 10.39 1.62
CA ALA A 9 12.06 11.54 2.52
C ALA A 9 11.40 12.81 1.96
N SER A 10 11.50 13.05 0.65
CA SER A 10 10.99 14.27 0.00
C SER A 10 10.27 13.98 -1.32
N PRO A 11 8.94 14.21 -1.42
CA PRO A 11 8.03 14.45 -0.30
C PRO A 11 7.93 13.20 0.60
N LYS A 12 7.62 13.39 1.89
CA LYS A 12 7.53 12.31 2.89
C LYS A 12 6.45 11.30 2.54
N ARG A 13 6.85 10.11 2.09
CA ARG A 13 5.97 9.02 1.66
C ARG A 13 6.49 7.66 2.07
N VAL A 14 5.58 6.74 2.38
CA VAL A 14 5.86 5.31 2.46
C VAL A 14 5.32 4.65 1.20
N LEU A 15 6.14 3.88 0.53
CA LEU A 15 5.83 3.13 -0.68
C LEU A 15 5.82 1.65 -0.32
N ILE A 16 4.74 0.95 -0.67
CA ILE A 16 4.63 -0.50 -0.49
C ILE A 16 4.43 -1.12 -1.86
N HIS A 17 5.44 -1.84 -2.33
CA HIS A 17 5.43 -2.57 -3.58
C HIS A 17 4.85 -3.97 -3.32
N PHE A 18 3.87 -4.35 -4.11
CA PHE A 18 3.25 -5.67 -4.07
C PHE A 18 3.50 -6.38 -5.40
N VAL A 19 4.12 -7.56 -5.34
CA VAL A 19 4.38 -8.38 -6.52
C VAL A 19 3.67 -9.72 -6.35
N ASN A 20 2.75 -10.03 -7.26
CA ASN A 20 2.19 -11.37 -7.39
C ASN A 20 2.97 -12.14 -8.46
N TYR A 21 3.74 -13.14 -8.02
CA TYR A 21 4.53 -14.00 -8.90
C TYR A 21 3.71 -15.10 -9.58
N ASN A 22 2.47 -15.35 -9.14
CA ASN A 22 1.57 -16.27 -9.82
C ASN A 22 0.72 -15.50 -10.85
N ALA A 23 1.18 -15.47 -12.11
CA ALA A 23 0.51 -14.71 -13.17
C ALA A 23 -0.86 -15.28 -13.59
N GLU A 24 -1.10 -16.56 -13.30
CA GLU A 24 -2.36 -17.25 -13.61
C GLU A 24 -3.47 -16.93 -12.60
N GLU A 25 -3.11 -16.35 -11.45
CA GLU A 25 -4.04 -16.06 -10.37
C GLU A 25 -4.11 -14.55 -10.15
N THR A 26 -5.32 -14.03 -9.99
CA THR A 26 -5.52 -12.67 -9.48
C THR A 26 -5.92 -12.74 -8.01
N LEU A 27 -5.15 -12.06 -7.17
CA LEU A 27 -5.48 -11.91 -5.75
C LEU A 27 -6.51 -10.79 -5.58
N GLU A 28 -7.55 -11.04 -4.80
CA GLU A 28 -8.61 -10.07 -4.51
C GLU A 28 -8.74 -9.82 -3.01
N ASN A 29 -9.15 -8.60 -2.65
CA ASN A 29 -9.41 -8.19 -1.27
C ASN A 29 -8.27 -8.48 -0.28
N VAL A 30 -7.02 -8.31 -0.71
CA VAL A 30 -5.82 -8.56 0.10
C VAL A 30 -5.75 -7.54 1.23
N GLN A 31 -5.88 -8.01 2.47
CA GLN A 31 -5.77 -7.16 3.65
C GLN A 31 -4.29 -6.85 3.96
N VAL A 32 -3.95 -5.56 4.01
CA VAL A 32 -2.63 -5.07 4.40
C VAL A 32 -2.71 -4.49 5.79
N LYS A 33 -1.78 -4.88 6.66
CA LYS A 33 -1.59 -4.31 8.00
C LYS A 33 -0.18 -3.75 8.09
N ILE A 34 -0.07 -2.51 8.55
CA ILE A 34 1.20 -1.79 8.65
C ILE A 34 1.29 -1.08 9.99
N ARG A 35 2.50 -1.08 10.56
CA ARG A 35 2.83 -0.30 11.74
C ARG A 35 3.70 0.88 11.33
N PHE A 36 3.22 2.09 11.59
CA PHE A 36 4.02 3.31 11.45
C PHE A 36 4.70 3.64 12.78
N LYS A 37 5.95 4.06 12.74
CA LYS A 37 6.67 4.53 13.93
C LYS A 37 6.31 5.97 14.27
N SER A 38 6.04 6.80 13.28
CA SER A 38 5.65 8.19 13.49
C SER A 38 4.72 8.71 12.41
N GLY A 39 4.02 9.80 12.73
CA GLY A 39 3.04 10.43 11.85
C GLY A 39 1.71 9.66 11.78
N ARG A 40 0.75 10.25 11.05
CA ARG A 40 -0.56 9.67 10.80
C ARG A 40 -0.81 9.65 9.29
N PRO A 41 -1.14 8.50 8.70
CA PRO A 41 -1.39 8.44 7.27
C PRO A 41 -2.58 9.34 6.92
N SER A 42 -2.36 10.30 6.03
CA SER A 42 -3.39 11.26 5.58
C SER A 42 -4.07 10.79 4.29
N ARG A 43 -3.35 10.04 3.46
CA ARG A 43 -3.80 9.55 2.16
C ARG A 43 -3.13 8.23 1.81
N VAL A 44 -3.90 7.32 1.21
CA VAL A 44 -3.38 6.10 0.59
C VAL A 44 -3.88 6.05 -0.85
N ARG A 45 -2.95 5.95 -1.80
CA ARG A 45 -3.26 5.73 -3.22
C ARG A 45 -2.68 4.40 -3.65
N LEU A 46 -3.47 3.60 -4.34
CA LEU A 46 -2.99 2.46 -5.09
C LEU A 46 -2.59 2.96 -6.48
N LEU A 47 -1.45 2.50 -6.98
CA LEU A 47 -0.98 2.67 -8.34
C LEU A 47 -0.72 1.27 -8.92
N SER A 48 -1.18 1.00 -10.13
CA SER A 48 -0.91 -0.26 -10.83
C SER A 48 -0.89 -0.01 -12.34
N PRO A 49 -0.10 -0.76 -13.11
CA PRO A 49 -0.20 -0.77 -14.57
C PRO A 49 -1.56 -1.27 -15.09
N ASP A 50 -2.36 -1.94 -14.26
CA ASP A 50 -3.68 -2.43 -14.65
C ASP A 50 -4.67 -1.26 -14.87
N PRO A 51 -5.69 -1.40 -15.75
CA PRO A 51 -6.61 -0.30 -16.12
C PRO A 51 -7.36 0.38 -14.96
N ALA A 52 -7.53 -0.31 -13.83
CA ALA A 52 -8.17 0.22 -12.61
C ALA A 52 -7.14 0.67 -11.55
N GLY A 53 -5.89 0.87 -11.96
CA GLY A 53 -4.73 0.87 -11.09
C GLY A 53 -4.50 2.13 -10.25
N ASP A 54 -5.05 3.29 -10.63
CA ASP A 54 -4.94 4.52 -9.83
C ASP A 54 -6.23 4.76 -9.02
N LYS A 55 -6.15 4.54 -7.70
CA LYS A 55 -7.33 4.69 -6.83
C LYS A 55 -6.96 5.06 -5.39
N SER A 56 -7.74 5.96 -4.79
CA SER A 56 -7.67 6.24 -3.34
C SER A 56 -8.25 5.09 -2.53
N LEU A 57 -7.50 4.62 -1.52
CA LEU A 57 -7.94 3.58 -0.60
C LEU A 57 -8.30 4.18 0.76
N LYS A 58 -9.29 3.58 1.43
CA LYS A 58 -9.59 3.90 2.83
C LYS A 58 -8.58 3.18 3.72
N ILE A 59 -7.89 3.94 4.56
CA ILE A 59 -7.03 3.43 5.63
C ILE A 59 -7.71 3.62 6.97
N ARG A 60 -7.71 2.59 7.81
CA ARG A 60 -8.29 2.62 9.14
C ARG A 60 -7.26 2.16 10.15
N GLY A 61 -7.26 2.73 11.33
CA GLY A 61 -6.26 2.39 12.34
C GLY A 61 -6.14 3.46 13.40
N LYS A 62 -5.45 3.07 14.47
CA LYS A 62 -5.12 3.92 15.61
C LYS A 62 -3.84 3.39 16.27
N ASP A 63 -3.23 4.22 17.11
CA ASP A 63 -2.10 3.81 17.96
C ASP A 63 -0.93 3.22 17.15
N GLY A 64 -0.64 3.82 16.00
CA GLY A 64 0.45 3.42 15.10
C GLY A 64 0.16 2.17 14.24
N GLN A 65 -0.96 1.48 14.44
CA GLN A 65 -1.37 0.31 13.65
C GLN A 65 -2.50 0.66 12.69
N TYR A 66 -2.26 0.44 11.40
CA TYR A 66 -3.21 0.77 10.34
C TYR A 66 -3.41 -0.40 9.38
N SER A 67 -4.56 -0.41 8.73
CA SER A 67 -4.92 -1.38 7.72
C SER A 67 -5.68 -0.75 6.56
N PHE A 68 -5.49 -1.33 5.39
CA PHE A 68 -6.25 -1.05 4.19
C PHE A 68 -6.35 -2.34 3.36
N THR A 69 -7.18 -2.32 2.32
CA THR A 69 -7.41 -3.49 1.47
C THR A 69 -7.02 -3.16 0.03
N LEU A 70 -6.19 -4.01 -0.56
CA LEU A 70 -6.00 -4.02 -2.01
C LEU A 70 -7.23 -4.70 -2.62
N PRO A 71 -8.02 -4.02 -3.46
CA PRO A 71 -9.21 -4.64 -4.05
C PRO A 71 -8.80 -5.77 -5.01
N LYS A 72 -7.69 -5.59 -5.73
CA LYS A 72 -7.18 -6.51 -6.74
C LYS A 72 -5.67 -6.37 -6.88
N LEU A 73 -4.96 -7.48 -7.10
CA LEU A 73 -3.55 -7.52 -7.48
C LEU A 73 -3.35 -8.63 -8.53
N LYS A 74 -3.15 -8.23 -9.79
CA LYS A 74 -2.83 -9.17 -10.87
C LYS A 74 -1.35 -9.54 -10.86
N ILE A 75 -0.47 -8.61 -11.23
CA ILE A 75 0.99 -8.81 -11.20
C ILE A 75 1.64 -7.84 -10.23
N TYR A 76 1.29 -6.56 -10.31
CA TYR A 76 2.02 -5.53 -9.58
C TYR A 76 1.14 -4.34 -9.20
N ALA A 77 1.34 -3.85 -7.98
CA ALA A 77 0.78 -2.60 -7.52
C ALA A 77 1.69 -1.93 -6.48
N VAL A 78 1.56 -0.61 -6.33
CA VAL A 78 2.25 0.19 -5.31
C VAL A 78 1.20 0.93 -4.49
N ALA A 79 1.20 0.73 -3.18
CA ALA A 79 0.48 1.62 -2.27
C ALA A 79 1.40 2.78 -1.88
N VAL A 80 1.00 4.00 -2.19
CA VAL A 80 1.65 5.24 -1.79
C VAL A 80 0.91 5.82 -0.59
N ILE A 81 1.61 5.98 0.53
CA ILE A 81 1.06 6.46 1.80
C ILE A 81 1.75 7.76 2.17
N GLU A 82 0.97 8.82 2.37
CA GLU A 82 1.46 10.15 2.73
C GLU A 82 1.30 10.42 4.23
N GLY A 83 2.21 11.20 4.82
CA GLY A 83 2.06 11.75 6.19
C GLY A 83 2.48 10.83 7.34
N ALA A 84 3.01 9.64 7.05
CA ALA A 84 3.51 8.68 8.05
C ALA A 84 4.93 8.19 7.71
N SER A 85 5.56 7.50 8.65
CA SER A 85 6.92 6.96 8.54
C SER A 85 7.02 5.60 9.21
N VAL A 86 7.88 4.75 8.67
CA VAL A 86 8.11 3.37 9.13
C VAL A 86 9.48 3.19 9.78
N GLN A 87 10.37 4.17 9.65
CA GLN A 87 11.69 4.20 10.29
C GLN A 87 11.71 4.95 11.62
#